data_AF-A0A846PFA9-F1
#
_entry.id   AF-A0A846PFA9-F1
#
_cell.length_a   1.000
_cell.length_b   1.000
_cell.length_c   1.000
_cell.angle_alpha   90.00
_cell.angle_beta   90.00
_cell.angle_gamma   90.00
#
_symmetry.space_group_name_H-M   'P 1'
#
loop_
_entity.id
_entity.type
_entity.pdbx_description
1 polymer ?
#
loop_
_entity_poly.entity_id
_entity_poly.type
_entity_poly.pdbx_seq_one_letter_code
_entity_poly.pdbx_strand_id
1 'polypeptide(L)' 'CGAFHATPLHFRKAINLIASRAIDVKTLVTREMRLDQILEAFQALSTARNEIKIAIIP' A
#
# COMPACT_ATOMS: atom_id res chain seq x y z
N CYS A 1 20.74 3.05 -7.63
CA CYS A 1 20.68 4.17 -6.66
C CYS A 1 19.21 4.48 -6.36
N GLY A 2 18.73 4.17 -5.15
CA GLY A 2 17.38 4.52 -4.73
C GLY A 2 17.40 5.85 -3.98
N ALA A 3 16.83 6.90 -4.56
CA ALA A 3 16.62 8.15 -3.85
C ALA A 3 15.38 8.01 -2.95
N PHE A 4 15.57 8.03 -1.63
CA PHE A 4 14.46 8.11 -0.68
C PHE A 4 14.01 9.57 -0.58
N HIS A 5 12.98 9.94 -1.34
CA HIS A 5 12.43 11.32 -1.36
C HIS A 5 11.59 11.67 -0.11
N ALA A 6 11.31 10.69 0.75
CA ALA A 6 10.54 10.89 1.96
C ALA A 6 11.45 11.21 3.15
N THR A 7 11.32 12.41 3.71
CA THR A 7 12.00 12.82 4.94
C THR A 7 11.20 12.36 6.17
N PRO A 8 11.82 12.29 7.36
CA PRO A 8 11.07 12.03 8.60
C PRO A 8 9.88 12.98 8.81
N LEU A 9 10.01 14.23 8.37
CA LEU A 9 8.92 15.21 8.40
C LEU A 9 7.74 14.82 7.50
N HIS A 10 8.01 14.29 6.29
CA HIS A 10 6.96 13.80 5.38
C HIS A 10 6.18 12.64 6.00
N PHE A 11 6.88 11.70 6.64
CA PHE A 11 6.23 10.59 7.36
C PHE A 11 5.35 11.08 8.51
N ARG A 12 5.86 12.01 9.35
CA ARG A 12 5.06 12.56 10.46
C ARG A 12 3.78 13.23 9.97
N LYS A 13 3.85 14.00 8.88
CA LYS A 13 2.67 14.63 8.27
C LYS A 13 1.69 13.57 7.74
N ALA A 14 2.18 12.57 7.02
CA ALA A 14 1.33 11.51 6.46
C ALA A 14 0.60 10.71 7.55
N ILE A 15 1.31 10.32 8.62
CA ILE A 15 0.71 9.61 9.75
C ILE A 15 -0.38 10.46 10.41
N ASN A 16 -0.15 11.75 10.62
CA ASN A 16 -1.15 12.64 11.20
C ASN A 16 -2.42 12.74 10.33
N LEU A 17 -2.28 12.77 9.01
CA LEU A 17 -3.42 12.79 8.08
C LEU A 17 -4.22 11.49 8.09
N ILE A 18 -3.54 10.34 8.22
CA ILE A 18 -4.18 9.02 8.33
C ILE A 18 -4.90 8.91 9.69
N ALA A 19 -4.24 9.29 10.78
CA ALA A 19 -4.78 9.20 12.13
C ALA A 19 -5.99 10.12 12.34
N SER A 20 -5.97 11.32 11.75
CA SER A 20 -7.11 12.25 11.79
C SER A 20 -8.26 11.85 10.86
N ARG A 21 -8.09 10.79 10.05
CA ARG A 21 -9.00 10.41 8.96
C ARG A 21 -9.25 11.53 7.94
N ALA A 22 -8.35 12.51 7.84
CA ALA A 22 -8.41 13.52 6.79
C ALA A 22 -8.26 12.89 5.39
N ILE A 23 -7.61 11.72 5.31
CA ILE A 23 -7.50 10.89 4.11
C ILE A 23 -7.80 9.44 4.50
N ASP A 24 -8.79 8.81 3.86
CA ASP A 24 -9.06 7.38 4.04
C ASP A 24 -8.20 6.53 3.09
N VAL A 25 -7.03 6.15 3.59
CA VAL A 25 -6.07 5.32 2.84
C VAL A 25 -6.51 3.87 2.70
N LYS A 26 -7.52 3.40 3.44
CA LYS A 26 -7.99 2.00 3.33
C LYS A 26 -8.57 1.73 1.95
N THR A 27 -9.19 2.74 1.34
CA THR A 27 -9.74 2.67 -0.02
C THR A 27 -8.69 2.38 -1.11
N LEU A 28 -7.42 2.61 -0.82
CA LEU A 28 -6.32 2.32 -1.73
C LEU A 28 -6.02 0.82 -1.81
N VAL A 29 -6.36 0.05 -0.77
CA VAL A 29 -6.22 -1.40 -0.76
C VAL A 29 -7.38 -2.00 -1.54
N THR A 30 -7.10 -2.47 -2.75
CA THR A 30 -8.11 -3.08 -3.64
C THR A 30 -8.31 -4.55 -3.36
N ARG A 31 -7.33 -5.22 -2.74
CA ARG A 31 -7.40 -6.63 -2.39
C ARG A 31 -6.54 -6.96 -1.17
N GLU A 32 -7.01 -7.90 -0.37
CA GLU A 32 -6.24 -8.53 0.70
C GLU A 32 -5.97 -10.00 0.35
N MET A 33 -4.75 -10.47 0.60
CA MET A 33 -4.33 -11.84 0.33
C MET A 33 -3.47 -12.35 1.48
N ARG A 34 -3.44 -13.67 1.67
CA ARG A 34 -2.59 -14.30 2.69
C ARG A 34 -1.14 -14.40 2.22
N LEU A 35 -0.22 -14.56 3.18
CA LEU A 35 1.20 -14.71 2.89
C LEU A 35 1.52 -15.92 1.99
N ASP A 36 0.78 -17.02 2.12
CA ASP A 36 0.94 -18.21 1.27
C ASP A 36 0.57 -17.95 -0.20
N GLN A 37 -0.15 -16.86 -0.49
CA GLN A 37 -0.56 -16.45 -1.83
C GLN A 37 0.34 -15.36 -2.44
N ILE A 38 1.52 -15.10 -1.87
CA ILE A 38 2.37 -13.99 -2.30
C ILE A 38 2.75 -14.04 -3.78
N LEU A 39 2.93 -15.24 -4.35
CA LEU A 39 3.23 -15.40 -5.78
C LEU A 39 2.05 -14.99 -6.66
N GLU A 40 0.84 -15.36 -6.26
CA GLU A 40 -0.40 -14.97 -6.94
C GLU A 40 -0.61 -13.46 -6.86
N ALA A 41 -0.27 -12.83 -5.73
CA ALA A 41 -0.35 -11.38 -5.58
C ALA A 41 0.58 -10.64 -6.55
N PHE A 42 1.80 -11.14 -6.76
CA PHE A 42 2.72 -10.56 -7.75
C PHE A 42 2.22 -10.76 -9.18
N GLN A 43 1.67 -11.95 -9.50
CA GLN A 43 1.08 -12.20 -10.82
C GLN A 43 -0.15 -11.31 -11.07
N ALA A 44 -0.99 -11.10 -10.05
CA ALA A 44 -2.14 -10.21 -10.15
C ALA A 44 -1.70 -8.77 -10.43
N LEU A 45 -0.66 -8.27 -9.76
CA LEU A 45 -0.13 -6.92 -10.01
C LEU A 45 0.50 -6.74 -11.40
N SER A 46 1.11 -7.80 -11.95
CA SER A 46 1.74 -7.72 -13.28
C SER A 46 0.75 -7.86 -14.44
N THR A 47 -0.41 -8.48 -14.20
CA THR A 47 -1.40 -8.79 -15.25
C THR A 47 -2.67 -7.96 -15.16
N ALA A 48 -3.09 -7.53 -13.96
CA ALA A 48 -4.34 -6.84 -13.75
C ALA A 48 -4.16 -5.32 -13.82
N ARG A 49 -4.87 -4.67 -14.76
CA ARG A 49 -4.92 -3.21 -14.90
C ARG A 49 -5.75 -2.51 -13.81
N ASN A 50 -6.43 -3.28 -12.95
CA ASN A 50 -7.46 -2.80 -12.03
C ASN A 50 -7.06 -2.83 -10.54
N GLU A 51 -5.91 -3.39 -10.20
CA GLU A 51 -5.41 -3.43 -8.81
C GLU A 51 -4.57 -2.19 -8.50
N ILE A 52 -4.87 -1.51 -7.39
CA ILE A 52 -4.14 -0.30 -6.96
C ILE A 52 -3.11 -0.66 -5.88
N LYS A 53 -3.51 -1.46 -4.87
CA LYS A 53 -2.62 -1.96 -3.81
C LYS A 53 -3.18 -3.27 -3.26
N ILE A 54 -2.33 -4.30 -3.22
CA ILE A 54 -2.65 -5.57 -2.55
C ILE A 54 -1.97 -5.57 -1.17
N ALA A 55 -2.74 -5.84 -0.11
CA ALA A 55 -2.22 -6.04 1.23
C ALA A 55 -1.99 -7.54 1.50
N ILE A 56 -0.79 -7.89 1.95
CA ILE A 56 -0.47 -9.25 2.38
C ILE A 56 -0.60 -9.34 3.90
N ILE A 57 -1.44 -10.25 4.37
CA ILE A 57 -1.72 -10.49 5.78
C ILE A 57 -1.07 -11.83 6.17
N PRO A 58 -0.41 -11.91 7.35
CA PRO A 58 0.21 -13.15 7.84
C PRO A 58 -0.75 -14.33 7.93
#